data_AF-A0A6A2G7F8-F1
#
_entry.id   AF-A0A6A2G7F8-F1
#
_cell.length_a   1.000
_cell.length_b   1.000
_cell.length_c   1.000
_cell.angle_alpha   90.00
_cell.angle_beta   90.00
_cell.angle_gamma   90.00
#
_symmetry.space_group_name_H-M   'P 1'
#
loop_
_entity.id
_entity.type
_entity.pdbx_description
1 polymer ?
#
loop_
_entity_poly.entity_id
_entity_poly.type
_entity_poly.pdbx_seq_one_letter_code
_entity_poly.pdbx_strand_id
1 'polypeptide(L)' 'MAPNNCWELKNCGREKGGKKVNELGICPASPSHGRDCWAVAGTFCGGKIQGTFAQKKASCLTCDWYKTVNST' A
#
# COMPACT_ATOMS: atom_id res chain seq x y z
N MET A 1 -7.46 -12.67 12.90
CA MET A 1 -6.86 -11.32 13.03
C MET A 1 -6.97 -10.62 11.70
N ALA A 2 -7.48 -9.39 11.65
CA ALA A 2 -7.40 -8.59 10.43
C ALA A 2 -5.93 -8.24 10.18
N PRO A 3 -5.43 -8.27 8.92
CA PRO A 3 -4.13 -7.74 8.60
C PRO A 3 -4.04 -6.29 9.08
N ASN A 4 -2.88 -5.86 9.58
CA ASN A 4 -2.67 -4.49 10.07
C ASN A 4 -2.20 -3.56 8.95
N ASN A 5 -1.57 -4.13 7.91
CA ASN A 5 -0.95 -3.40 6.83
C ASN A 5 -1.38 -3.89 5.44
N CYS A 6 -1.39 -2.97 4.47
CA CYS A 6 -1.78 -3.27 3.09
C CYS A 6 -0.93 -4.37 2.44
N TRP A 7 0.37 -4.45 2.76
CA TRP A 7 1.28 -5.44 2.16
C TRP A 7 1.05 -6.86 2.67
N GLU A 8 0.46 -7.05 3.85
CA GLU A 8 0.09 -8.35 4.39
C GLU A 8 -1.11 -8.93 3.63
N LEU A 9 -2.16 -8.12 3.45
CA LEU A 9 -3.35 -8.52 2.68
C LEU A 9 -3.01 -8.70 1.19
N LYS A 10 -2.18 -7.82 0.62
CA LYS A 10 -1.83 -7.83 -0.80
C LYS A 10 -0.64 -8.72 -1.15
N ASN A 11 0.01 -9.35 -0.17
CA ASN A 11 1.26 -10.11 -0.37
C ASN A 11 2.29 -9.31 -1.21
N CYS A 12 2.48 -8.03 -0.87
CA CYS A 12 3.22 -7.09 -1.72
C CYS A 12 4.71 -7.45 -1.81
N GLY A 13 5.36 -7.70 -0.66
CA GLY A 13 6.77 -8.04 -0.58
C GLY A 13 7.72 -6.83 -0.64
N ARG A 14 7.20 -5.60 -0.55
CA ARG A 14 7.96 -4.33 -0.53
C ARG A 14 7.98 -3.66 0.84
N GLU A 15 7.48 -4.33 1.87
CA GLU A 15 7.71 -3.97 3.26
C GLU A 15 9.21 -3.96 3.59
N LYS A 16 9.60 -3.33 4.70
CA LYS A 16 11.00 -3.29 5.14
C LYS A 16 11.50 -4.72 5.36
N GLY A 17 12.52 -5.14 4.60
CA GLY A 17 13.02 -6.52 4.61
C GLY A 17 12.23 -7.50 3.72
N GLY A 18 11.25 -7.02 2.96
CA GLY A 18 10.46 -7.82 2.05
C GLY A 18 11.24 -8.30 0.82
N LYS A 19 10.81 -9.42 0.24
CA LYS A 19 11.49 -10.12 -0.87
C LYS A 19 11.71 -9.28 -2.14
N LYS A 20 10.86 -8.27 -2.39
CA LYS A 20 10.93 -7.41 -3.58
C LYS A 20 11.67 -6.09 -3.32
N VAL A 21 12.20 -5.89 -2.12
CA VAL A 21 12.94 -4.65 -1.77
C VAL A 21 14.18 -4.49 -2.64
N ASN A 22 14.92 -5.57 -2.92
CA ASN A 22 16.14 -5.51 -3.72
C ASN A 22 15.87 -5.14 -5.19
N GLU A 23 14.71 -5.51 -5.73
CA GLU A 23 14.37 -5.29 -7.14
C GLU A 23 13.58 -3.99 -7.36
N LEU A 24 12.65 -3.66 -6.45
CA LEU A 24 11.70 -2.57 -6.62
C LEU A 24 11.84 -1.47 -5.55
N GLY A 25 12.80 -1.60 -4.63
CA GLY A 25 12.94 -0.71 -3.48
C GLY A 25 11.87 -0.91 -2.41
N ILE A 26 12.11 -0.32 -1.24
CA ILE A 26 11.16 -0.31 -0.11
C ILE A 26 9.93 0.54 -0.48
N CYS A 27 8.75 0.06 -0.10
CA CYS A 27 7.52 0.83 -0.24
C CYS A 27 7.56 2.07 0.66
N PRO A 28 7.25 3.27 0.15
CA PRO A 28 7.19 4.49 0.97
C PRO A 28 6.22 4.41 2.16
N ALA A 29 5.21 3.53 2.06
CA ALA A 29 4.27 3.31 3.15
C ALA A 29 4.82 2.41 4.27
N SER A 30 5.93 1.70 4.03
CA SER A 30 6.56 0.84 5.03
C SER A 30 7.59 1.65 5.83
N PRO A 31 7.68 1.48 7.16
CA PRO A 31 7.02 0.44 7.96
C PRO A 31 5.71 0.85 8.64
N SER A 32 5.39 2.16 8.70
CA SER A 32 4.36 2.65 9.63
C SER A 32 3.03 3.02 8.99
N HIS A 33 3.00 3.25 7.68
CA HIS A 33 1.82 3.71 6.95
C HIS A 33 1.13 2.59 6.17
N GLY A 34 1.24 1.34 6.63
CA GLY A 34 0.57 0.22 5.99
C GLY A 34 -0.96 0.32 6.11
N ARG A 35 -1.45 0.88 7.22
CA ARG A 35 -2.88 1.07 7.46
C ARG A 35 -3.49 2.14 6.59
N ASP A 36 -2.91 3.32 6.61
CA ASP A 36 -3.30 4.55 5.91
C ASP A 36 -2.53 4.73 4.60
N CYS A 37 -2.16 3.64 3.94
CA CYS A 37 -1.25 3.70 2.81
C CYS A 37 -1.73 4.63 1.70
N TRP A 38 -3.04 4.88 1.56
CA TRP A 38 -3.64 5.84 0.64
C TRP A 38 -3.17 7.29 0.83
N ALA A 39 -2.74 7.67 2.04
CA ALA A 39 -2.23 9.00 2.36
C ALA A 39 -0.78 9.23 1.89
N VAL A 40 -0.05 8.16 1.58
CA VAL A 40 1.37 8.24 1.18
C VAL A 40 1.50 8.34 -0.35
N ALA A 41 2.18 9.35 -0.87
CA ALA A 41 2.45 9.46 -2.31
C ALA A 41 3.57 8.48 -2.77
N GLY A 42 3.61 8.16 -4.07
CA GLY A 42 4.71 7.37 -4.65
C GLY A 42 4.72 5.87 -4.29
N THR A 43 3.65 5.35 -3.68
CA THR A 43 3.53 3.91 -3.41
C THR A 43 3.30 3.13 -4.70
N PHE A 44 3.79 1.89 -4.75
CA PHE A 44 3.66 1.03 -5.94
C PHE A 44 2.55 0.00 -5.71
N CYS A 45 1.30 0.39 -5.91
CA CYS A 45 0.14 -0.49 -5.73
C CYS A 45 -0.25 -1.10 -7.08
N GLY A 46 -0.58 -2.40 -7.12
CA GLY A 46 -1.03 -3.05 -8.36
C GLY A 46 0.00 -3.06 -9.50
N GLY A 47 1.29 -2.95 -9.19
CA GLY A 47 2.35 -2.96 -10.20
C GLY A 47 2.57 -1.61 -10.92
N LYS A 48 1.98 -0.51 -10.43
CA LYS A 48 2.20 0.84 -10.97
C LYS A 48 2.58 1.81 -9.86
N ILE A 49 3.42 2.79 -10.18
CA ILE A 49 3.67 3.94 -9.31
C ILE A 49 2.36 4.73 -9.23
N GLN A 50 1.76 4.78 -8.05
CA GLN A 50 0.64 5.67 -7.79
C GLN A 50 1.22 7.08 -7.62
N GLY A 51 0.81 7.99 -8.51
CA GLY A 51 1.29 9.37 -8.55
C GLY A 51 0.88 10.22 -7.35
N THR A 52 0.31 11.39 -7.61
CA THR A 52 -0.15 12.30 -6.54
C THR A 52 -1.26 11.70 -5.69
N PHE A 53 -1.46 12.22 -4.48
CA PHE A 53 -2.56 11.82 -3.59
C PHE A 53 -3.93 11.84 -4.29
N ALA A 54 -4.22 12.86 -5.10
CA ALA A 54 -5.47 12.99 -5.84
C ALA A 54 -5.70 11.84 -6.83
N GLN A 55 -4.68 11.49 -7.62
CA GLN A 55 -4.71 10.36 -8.55
C GLN A 55 -4.88 9.04 -7.79
N LYS A 56 -4.26 8.94 -6.63
CA LYS A 56 -4.29 7.74 -5.78
C LYS A 56 -5.64 7.53 -5.12
N LYS A 57 -6.34 8.58 -4.70
CA LYS A 57 -7.66 8.50 -4.06
C LYS A 57 -8.65 7.70 -4.92
N ALA A 58 -8.70 7.97 -6.22
CA ALA A 58 -9.55 7.24 -7.17
C ALA A 58 -9.22 5.73 -7.21
N SER A 59 -7.94 5.36 -7.27
CA SER A 59 -7.53 3.95 -7.23
C SER A 59 -7.72 3.29 -5.86
N CYS A 60 -7.70 4.07 -4.78
CA CYS A 60 -7.94 3.54 -3.44
C CYS A 60 -9.41 3.19 -3.20
N LEU A 61 -10.36 3.91 -3.81
CA LEU A 61 -11.80 3.58 -3.71
C LEU A 61 -12.12 2.15 -4.18
N THR A 62 -11.33 1.60 -5.10
CA THR A 62 -11.49 0.22 -5.60
C THR A 62 -10.57 -0.79 -4.92
N CYS A 63 -9.65 -0.35 -4.06
CA CYS A 63 -8.69 -1.20 -3.38
C CYS A 63 -9.34 -1.97 -2.21
N ASP A 64 -9.19 -3.30 -2.19
CA ASP A 64 -9.73 -4.14 -1.11
C ASP A 64 -9.23 -3.72 0.27
N TRP A 65 -7.95 -3.37 0.40
CA TRP A 65 -7.38 -2.90 1.67
C TRP A 65 -8.08 -1.62 2.16
N TYR A 66 -8.27 -0.65 1.28
CA TYR A 66 -8.93 0.60 1.61
C TYR A 66 -10.38 0.37 2.04
N LYS A 67 -11.10 -0.49 1.31
CA LYS A 67 -12.46 -0.88 1.68
C LYS A 67 -12.49 -1.56 3.05
N THR A 68 -11.61 -2.52 3.32
CA THR A 68 -11.54 -3.20 4.62
C THR A 68 -11.33 -2.22 5.77
N VAL A 69 -10.43 -1.24 5.64
CA VAL A 69 -10.14 -0.27 6.73
C VAL A 69 -11.22 0.80 6.86
N ASN A 70 -11.87 1.19 5.76
CA ASN A 70 -12.88 2.26 5.73
C ASN A 70 -14.33 1.76 5.87
N SER A 71 -14.56 0.44 6.00
CA SER A 71 -15.89 -0.16 6.24
C SER A 71 -16.19 -0.35 7.73
N THR A 72 -15.55 0.42 8.61
CA THR A 72 -15.68 0.34 10.08
C THR A 72 -16.13 1.68 10.65
#